data_AF-A0A0J6T9C9-F1
#
_entry.id   AF-A0A0J6T9C9-F1
#
_cell.length_a   1.000
_cell.length_b   1.000
_cell.length_c   1.000
_cell.angle_alpha   90.00
_cell.angle_beta   90.00
_cell.angle_gamma   90.00
#
_symmetry.space_group_name_H-M   'P 1'
#
loop_
_entity.id
_entity.type
_entity.pdbx_description
1 polymer ?
#
loop_
_entity_poly.entity_id
_entity_poly.type
_entity_poly.pdbx_seq_one_letter_code
_entity_poly.pdbx_strand_id
1 'polypeptide(L)' 'MPRPYEAVADAVRTARAIVMQEGSALAVAARAGNDAAVEAASCDLVSRIAQAILDAEHETLARSLVAADSVPATRLSA' A
#
# COMPACT_ATOMS: atom_id res chain seq x y z
N MET A 1 20.97 -2.68 -4.97
CA MET A 1 20.69 -1.84 -3.78
C MET A 1 19.37 -1.11 -4.04
N PRO A 2 18.24 -1.59 -3.50
CA PRO A 2 16.96 -0.91 -3.63
C PRO A 2 17.06 0.46 -2.94
N ARG A 3 16.59 1.50 -3.60
CA ARG A 3 16.77 2.86 -3.10
C ARG A 3 15.65 3.16 -2.09
N PRO A 4 15.94 3.84 -0.96
CA PRO A 4 14.95 4.04 0.12
C PRO A 4 13.67 4.78 -0.32
N TYR A 5 13.73 5.52 -1.44
CA TYR A 5 12.57 6.20 -2.02
C TYR A 5 11.70 5.32 -2.94
N GLU A 6 12.16 4.14 -3.38
CA GLU A 6 11.37 3.27 -4.27
C GLU A 6 10.13 2.71 -3.57
N ALA A 7 10.23 2.40 -2.27
CA ALA A 7 9.10 1.88 -1.50
C ALA A 7 7.95 2.91 -1.40
N VAL A 8 8.30 4.17 -1.14
CA VAL A 8 7.32 5.27 -1.10
C VAL A 8 6.75 5.51 -2.50
N ALA A 9 7.58 5.44 -3.54
CA ALA A 9 7.13 5.59 -4.93
C ALA A 9 6.19 4.46 -5.37
N ASP A 10 6.42 3.23 -4.90
CA ASP A 10 5.57 2.08 -5.22
C ASP A 10 4.24 2.12 -4.47
N ALA A 11 4.26 2.49 -3.19
CA ALA A 11 3.04 2.74 -2.42
C ALA A 11 2.15 3.82 -3.08
N VAL A 12 2.76 4.91 -3.55
CA VAL A 12 2.04 5.98 -4.28
C VAL A 12 1.48 5.46 -5.61
N ARG A 13 2.20 4.59 -6.32
CA ARG A 13 1.73 3.98 -7.57
C ARG A 13 0.53 3.07 -7.32
N THR A 14 0.60 2.21 -6.30
CA THR A 14 -0.49 1.32 -5.88
C THR A 14 -1.72 2.12 -5.45
N ALA A 15 -1.53 3.16 -4.63
CA ALA A 15 -2.62 4.05 -4.22
C ALA A 15 -3.29 4.73 -5.44
N ARG A 16 -2.51 5.21 -6.42
CA ARG A 16 -3.07 5.76 -7.66
C ARG A 16 -3.87 4.73 -8.45
N ALA A 17 -3.40 3.49 -8.54
CA ALA A 17 -4.12 2.42 -9.24
C ALA A 17 -5.47 2.12 -8.57
N ILE A 18 -5.49 2.02 -7.23
CA ILE A 18 -6.71 1.81 -6.44
C ILE A 18 -7.70 2.95 -6.66
N VAL A 19 -7.25 4.21 -6.55
CA VAL A 19 -8.11 5.38 -6.78
C VAL A 19 -8.69 5.40 -8.19
N MET A 20 -7.90 5.05 -9.21
CA MET A 20 -8.40 5.02 -10.58
C MET A 20 -9.44 3.91 -10.79
N GLN A 21 -9.25 2.74 -10.18
CA GLN A 21 -10.15 1.61 -10.35
C GLN A 21 -11.43 1.78 -9.54
N GLU A 22 -11.32 1.99 -8.23
CA GLU A 22 -12.47 2.10 -7.32
C GLU A 22 -13.18 3.46 -7.46
N GLY A 23 -12.43 4.53 -7.73
CA GLY A 23 -13.01 5.84 -8.01
C GLY A 23 -13.89 5.85 -9.25
N SER A 24 -13.62 4.99 -10.24
CA SER A 24 -14.49 4.83 -11.40
C SER A 24 -15.84 4.20 -11.03
N ALA A 25 -15.84 3.18 -10.17
CA ALA A 25 -17.06 2.54 -9.69
C ALA A 25 -17.89 3.51 -8.84
N LEU A 26 -17.23 4.28 -7.97
CA LEU A 26 -17.85 5.34 -7.18
C LEU A 26 -18.49 6.42 -8.06
N ALA A 27 -17.78 6.88 -9.09
CA ALA A 27 -18.29 7.89 -10.03
C ALA A 27 -19.51 7.37 -10.84
N VAL A 28 -19.51 6.10 -11.21
CA VAL A 28 -20.66 5.45 -11.86
C VAL A 28 -21.86 5.38 -10.92
N ALA A 29 -21.66 4.95 -9.67
CA ALA A 29 -22.71 4.87 -8.67
C ALA A 29 -23.32 6.25 -8.35
N ALA A 30 -22.47 7.27 -8.18
CA ALA A 30 -22.90 8.63 -7.94
C ALA A 30 -23.71 9.20 -9.11
N ARG A 31 -23.26 8.94 -10.35
CA ARG A 31 -23.99 9.37 -11.55
C ARG A 31 -25.33 8.67 -11.70
N ALA A 32 -25.45 7.42 -11.24
CA ALA A 32 -26.71 6.68 -11.24
C ALA A 32 -27.68 7.11 -10.13
N GLY A 33 -27.26 7.99 -9.20
CA GLY A 33 -28.09 8.42 -8.06
C GLY A 33 -28.42 7.28 -7.09
N ASN A 34 -27.56 6.26 -7.02
CA ASN A 34 -27.78 5.11 -6.14
C ASN A 34 -26.93 5.25 -4.88
N ASP A 35 -27.50 5.84 -3.84
CA ASP A 35 -26.82 6.13 -2.58
C ASP A 35 -26.25 4.88 -1.89
N ALA A 36 -26.97 3.75 -1.96
CA ALA A 36 -26.48 2.49 -1.40
C ALA A 36 -25.23 1.97 -2.13
N ALA A 37 -25.18 2.13 -3.46
CA ALA A 37 -24.01 1.76 -4.25
C ALA A 37 -22.84 2.74 -4.04
N VAL A 38 -23.13 4.02 -3.80
CA VAL A 38 -22.11 5.03 -3.45
C VAL A 38 -21.44 4.69 -2.13
N GLU A 39 -22.23 4.35 -1.10
CA GLU A 39 -21.69 3.97 0.21
C GLU A 39 -20.83 2.70 0.11
N ALA A 40 -21.31 1.67 -0.59
CA ALA A 40 -20.56 0.44 -0.82
C ALA A 40 -19.24 0.70 -1.55
N ALA A 41 -19.27 1.44 -2.67
CA ALA A 41 -18.06 1.77 -3.43
C ALA A 41 -17.07 2.65 -2.63
N SER A 42 -17.59 3.53 -1.76
CA SER A 42 -16.75 4.34 -0.86
C SER A 42 -16.06 3.47 0.20
N CYS A 43 -16.78 2.52 0.79
CA CYS A 43 -16.23 1.59 1.77
C CYS A 43 -15.15 0.70 1.14
N ASP A 44 -15.38 0.22 -0.08
CA ASP A 44 -14.41 -0.59 -0.82
C ASP A 44 -13.14 0.20 -1.16
N LEU A 45 -13.29 1.45 -1.64
CA LEU A 45 -12.17 2.36 -1.92
C LEU A 45 -11.32 2.60 -0.66
N VAL A 46 -11.96 2.94 0.46
CA VAL A 46 -11.27 3.23 1.73
C VAL A 46 -10.56 1.97 2.25
N SER A 47 -11.24 0.83 2.23
CA SER A 47 -10.69 -0.46 2.67
C SER A 47 -9.44 -0.85 1.87
N ARG A 48 -9.48 -0.69 0.54
CA ARG A 48 -8.33 -1.00 -0.33
C ARG A 48 -7.15 -0.06 -0.10
N ILE A 49 -7.41 1.24 0.11
CA ILE A 49 -6.34 2.19 0.47
C ILE A 49 -5.71 1.81 1.80
N ALA A 50 -6.51 1.51 2.82
CA ALA A 50 -6.01 1.09 4.13
C ALA A 50 -5.14 -0.17 4.02
N GLN A 51 -5.61 -1.18 3.29
CA GLN A 51 -4.85 -2.41 3.05
C GLN A 51 -3.52 -2.14 2.35
N ALA A 52 -3.51 -1.29 1.30
CA ALA A 52 -2.28 -0.96 0.58
C ALA A 52 -1.25 -0.22 1.44
N ILE A 53 -1.69 0.59 2.40
CA ILE A 53 -0.81 1.23 3.38
C ILE A 53 -0.18 0.17 4.30
N LEU A 54 -1.00 -0.72 4.87
CA LEU A 54 -0.53 -1.78 5.75
C LEU A 54 0.44 -2.74 5.03
N ASP A 55 0.15 -3.07 3.77
CA ASP A 55 1.02 -3.91 2.95
C ASP A 55 2.37 -3.23 2.71
N ALA A 56 2.37 -1.92 2.40
CA ALA A 56 3.61 -1.14 2.22
C ALA A 56 4.43 -1.02 3.53
N GLU A 57 3.76 -0.90 4.68
CA GLU A 57 4.40 -0.92 6.00
C GLU A 57 5.02 -2.29 6.30
N HIS A 58 4.28 -3.38 6.09
CA HIS A 58 4.78 -4.74 6.25
C HIS A 58 5.96 -5.04 5.35
N GLU A 59 5.93 -4.62 4.08
CA GLU A 59 7.05 -4.83 3.16
C GLU A 59 8.29 -4.05 3.60
N THR A 60 8.10 -2.83 4.11
CA THR A 60 9.20 -2.01 4.67
C THR A 60 9.81 -2.66 5.91
N LEU A 61 8.96 -3.21 6.79
CA LEU A 61 9.40 -3.91 8.00
C LEU A 61 10.13 -5.22 7.67
N ALA A 62 9.61 -6.00 6.72
CA ALA A 62 10.26 -7.21 6.23
C ALA A 62 11.64 -6.93 5.61
N ARG A 63 11.75 -5.87 4.79
CA ARG A 63 13.04 -5.44 4.23
C ARG A 63 14.02 -4.99 5.32
N SER A 64 13.55 -4.30 6.35
CA SER A 64 14.37 -3.86 7.47
C SER A 64 14.91 -5.04 8.31
N LEU A 65 14.09 -6.06 8.54
CA LEU A 65 14.49 -7.30 9.22
C LEU A 65 15.57 -8.06 8.42
N VAL A 66 15.39 -8.22 7.11
CA VAL A 66 16.38 -8.88 6.23
C VAL A 66 17.70 -8.09 6.19
N ALA A 67 17.63 -6.76 6.17
CA ALA A 67 18.83 -5.92 6.22
C ALA A 67 19.58 -6.04 7.55
N ALA A 68 18.87 -6.12 8.68
CA ALA A 68 19.46 -6.30 10.00
C ALA A 68 20.19 -7.65 10.15
N ASP A 69 19.64 -8.72 9.56
CA ASP A 69 20.20 -10.07 9.62
C ASP A 69 21.48 -10.24 8.76
N SER A 70 21.68 -9.34 7.79
CA SER A 70 22.83 -9.37 6.88
C SER A 70 24.12 -8.75 7.44
N VAL A 71 24.11 -8.21 8.66
CA VAL A 71 25.31 -7.72 9.33
C VAL A 71 26.01 -8.92 10.00
N PRO A 72 27.16 -9.40 9.50
CA PRO A 72 27.86 -10.49 10.16
C PRO A 72 28.29 -10.01 11.54
N ALA A 73 27.82 -10.68 12.59
CA ALA A 73 28.38 -10.53 13.92
C ALA A 73 29.88 -10.79 13.80
N THR A 74 30.68 -9.74 13.84
CA THR A 74 32.13 -9.82 13.91
C THR A 74 32.43 -10.70 15.10
N ARG A 75 32.76 -11.97 14.85
CA ARG A 75 33.17 -12.89 15.92
C ARG A 75 34.42 -12.26 16.51
N LEU A 76 34.29 -11.75 17.73
CA LEU A 76 35.41 -11.38 18.57
C LEU A 76 36.21 -12.67 18.80
N SER A 77 37.22 -12.87 17.97
CA SER A 77 38.27 -13.86 18.18
C SER A 77 39.48 -13.14 18.72
N ALA A 78 39.71 -13.30 20.04
CA ALA A 78 41.00 -13.51 20.71
C ALA A 78 40.82 -13.29 22.21
#